data_AF-A0A946F8T7-F1
#
_entry.id   AF-A0A946F8T7-F1
#
_cell.length_a   1.000
_cell.length_b   1.000
_cell.length_c   1.000
_cell.angle_alpha   90.00
_cell.angle_beta   90.00
_cell.angle_gamma   90.00
#
_symmetry.space_group_name_H-M   'P 1'
#
loop_
_entity.id
_entity.type
_entity.pdbx_description
1 polymer ?
#
loop_
_entity_poly.entity_id
_entity_poly.type
_entity_poly.pdbx_seq_one_letter_code
_entity_poly.pdbx_strand_id
1 'polypeptide(L)' 'MTKPRFDVLGIGNAIVDIIAESGDDFLTKHGLDKGTMRLIDEAEATRLYGDMGPAIEISGGSAANTIAGVAALG' A
#
# COMPACT_ATOMS: atom_id res chain seq x y z
N MET A 1 7.11 38.16 3.43
CA MET A 1 7.16 36.68 3.34
C MET A 1 6.73 36.29 1.94
N THR A 2 7.41 35.34 1.30
CA THR A 2 7.04 34.84 -0.04
C THR A 2 5.79 33.96 0.06
N LYS A 3 4.95 33.97 -0.97
CA LYS A 3 3.77 33.10 -1.06
C LYS A 3 4.22 31.63 -1.03
N PRO A 4 3.56 30.74 -0.27
CA PRO A 4 3.89 29.33 -0.27
C PRO A 4 3.71 28.76 -1.69
N ARG A 5 4.65 27.92 -2.11
CA ARG A 5 4.65 27.28 -3.44
C ARG A 5 3.67 26.11 -3.53
N PHE A 6 3.36 25.47 -2.40
CA PHE A 6 2.54 24.26 -2.31
C PHE A 6 1.47 24.45 -1.25
N ASP A 7 0.27 23.94 -1.51
CA ASP A 7 -0.83 23.95 -0.54
C ASP A 7 -0.66 22.83 0.51
N VAL A 8 -0.24 21.64 0.07
CA VAL A 8 0.00 20.48 0.93
C VAL A 8 1.29 19.78 0.52
N LEU A 9 2.11 19.40 1.51
CA LEU A 9 3.28 18.53 1.36
C LEU A 9 3.05 17.24 2.13
N GLY A 10 3.22 16.09 1.45
CA GLY A 10 3.15 14.77 2.07
C GLY A 10 4.53 14.13 2.18
N ILE A 11 4.79 13.49 3.31
CA ILE A 11 5.98 12.64 3.52
C ILE A 11 5.47 11.27 3.96
N GLY A 12 5.88 10.23 3.26
CA GLY A 12 5.53 8.86 3.62
C GLY A 12 6.36 7.85 2.84
N ASN A 13 6.16 6.58 3.18
CA ASN A 13 6.84 5.49 2.50
C ASN A 13 6.33 5.39 1.05
N ALA A 14 7.26 5.44 0.10
CA ALA A 14 6.97 5.16 -1.30
C ALA A 14 6.78 3.65 -1.47
N ILE A 15 5.56 3.24 -1.82
CA ILE A 15 5.16 1.83 -1.91
C ILE A 15 4.45 1.61 -3.25
N VAL A 16 4.65 0.43 -3.83
CA VAL A 16 3.82 -0.10 -4.90
C VAL A 16 2.86 -1.10 -4.27
N ASP A 17 1.56 -0.90 -4.47
CA ASP A 17 0.54 -1.80 -3.96
C ASP A 17 0.37 -2.95 -4.97
N ILE A 18 0.43 -4.17 -4.45
CA ILE A 18 0.13 -5.39 -5.19
C ILE A 18 -1.12 -5.99 -4.56
N ILE A 19 -2.22 -6.04 -5.32
CA ILE A 19 -3.55 -6.33 -4.80
C ILE A 19 -4.12 -7.57 -5.49
N ALA A 20 -4.53 -8.56 -4.70
CA ALA A 20 -5.18 -9.78 -5.17
C ALA A 20 -6.42 -10.08 -4.31
N GLU A 21 -7.46 -10.66 -4.90
CA GLU A 21 -8.59 -11.20 -4.14
C GLU A 21 -8.17 -12.51 -3.45
N SER A 22 -8.51 -12.64 -2.16
CA SER A 22 -8.19 -13.82 -1.36
C SER A 22 -9.30 -14.10 -0.32
N GLY A 23 -9.50 -15.37 0.01
CA GLY A 23 -10.40 -15.78 1.10
C GLY A 23 -9.76 -15.67 2.50
N ASP A 24 -10.58 -15.81 3.53
CA ASP A 24 -10.14 -15.81 4.94
C ASP A 24 -9.26 -17.04 5.29
N ASP A 25 -9.36 -18.11 4.49
CA ASP A 25 -8.50 -19.29 4.57
C ASP A 25 -7.04 -18.98 4.23
N PHE A 26 -6.78 -18.12 3.23
CA PHE A 26 -5.44 -17.62 2.92
C PHE A 26 -4.84 -16.87 4.10
N LEU A 27 -5.63 -15.96 4.69
CA LEU A 27 -5.19 -15.19 5.87
C LEU A 27 -4.85 -16.12 7.04
N THR A 28 -5.71 -17.10 7.32
CA THR A 28 -5.50 -18.09 8.39
C THR A 28 -4.25 -18.94 8.14
N LYS A 29 -4.08 -19.45 6.90
CA LYS A 29 -2.91 -20.26 6.50
C LYS A 29 -1.59 -19.51 6.71
N HIS A 30 -1.59 -18.20 6.54
CA HIS A 30 -0.41 -17.36 6.61
C HIS A 30 -0.29 -16.53 7.89
N GLY A 31 -1.20 -16.74 8.86
CA GLY A 31 -1.20 -16.02 10.15
C GLY A 31 -1.35 -14.51 9.99
N LEU A 32 -2.18 -14.06 9.04
CA LEU A 32 -2.43 -12.65 8.74
C LEU A 32 -3.68 -12.16 9.48
N ASP A 33 -3.53 -11.10 10.27
CA ASP A 33 -4.66 -10.45 10.93
C ASP A 33 -5.42 -9.55 9.95
N LYS A 34 -6.69 -9.87 9.70
CA LYS A 34 -7.54 -9.16 8.75
C LYS A 34 -7.69 -7.67 9.09
N GLY A 35 -7.49 -6.81 8.08
CA GLY A 35 -7.66 -5.36 8.22
C GLY A 35 -6.47 -4.63 8.87
N THR A 36 -5.33 -5.30 9.02
CA THR A 36 -4.11 -4.70 9.60
C THR A 36 -3.06 -4.44 8.52
N MET A 37 -2.12 -3.55 8.84
CA MET A 37 -0.85 -3.43 8.12
C MET A 37 0.22 -4.11 8.96
N ARG A 38 0.89 -5.11 8.40
CA ARG A 38 1.94 -5.87 9.06
C ARG A 38 3.23 -5.72 8.29
N LEU A 39 4.29 -5.27 8.96
CA LEU A 39 5.63 -5.29 8.38
C LEU A 39 6.09 -6.75 8.25
N ILE A 40 6.68 -7.06 7.10
CA ILE A 40 7.24 -8.37 6.79
C ILE A 40 8.66 -8.18 6.26
N ASP A 41 9.49 -9.21 6.40
CA ASP A 41 10.80 -9.23 5.77
C ASP A 41 10.71 -9.72 4.31
N GLU A 42 11.85 -9.72 3.63
CA GLU A 42 11.97 -10.12 2.22
C GLU A 42 11.60 -11.61 1.99
N ALA A 43 11.95 -12.48 2.93
CA ALA A 43 11.69 -13.91 2.81
C ALA A 43 10.18 -14.19 2.89
N GLU A 44 9.50 -13.53 3.83
CA GLU A 44 8.05 -13.62 3.93
C GLU A 44 7.34 -12.93 2.76
N ALA A 45 7.83 -11.79 2.28
CA ALA A 45 7.28 -11.14 1.09
C ALA A 45 7.35 -12.06 -0.14
N THR A 46 8.49 -12.71 -0.37
CA THR A 46 8.67 -13.67 -1.45
C THR A 46 7.71 -14.85 -1.33
N ARG A 47 7.56 -15.40 -0.12
CA ARG A 47 6.66 -16.52 0.15
C ARG A 47 5.19 -16.14 -0.11
N LEU A 48 4.74 -15.00 0.42
CA LEU A 48 3.36 -14.54 0.25
C LEU A 48 3.07 -14.20 -1.21
N TYR A 49 4.01 -13.56 -1.92
CA TYR A 49 3.87 -13.24 -3.33
C TYR A 49 3.80 -14.49 -4.21
N GLY A 50 4.58 -15.54 -3.89
CA GLY A 50 4.52 -16.82 -4.61
C GLY A 50 3.24 -17.62 -4.38
N ASP A 51 2.64 -17.49 -3.20
CA ASP A 51 1.34 -18.09 -2.88
C ASP A 51 0.14 -17.22 -3.35
N MET A 52 0.41 -16.01 -3.83
CA MET A 52 -0.61 -15.05 -4.24
C MET A 52 -1.23 -15.45 -5.59
N GLY A 53 -2.54 -15.21 -5.73
CA GLY A 53 -3.25 -15.37 -7.00
C GLY A 53 -2.94 -14.24 -8.00
N PRO A 54 -3.69 -14.17 -9.12
CA PRO A 54 -3.60 -13.07 -10.07
C PRO A 54 -3.76 -11.71 -9.35
N ALA A 55 -2.87 -10.78 -9.65
CA ALA A 55 -2.78 -9.51 -8.95
C ALA A 55 -2.76 -8.31 -9.89
N ILE A 56 -3.15 -7.16 -9.37
CA ILE A 56 -2.95 -5.85 -9.99
C ILE A 56 -1.85 -5.10 -9.26
N GLU A 57 -1.05 -4.36 -10.03
CA GLU A 57 0.02 -3.50 -9.50
C GLU A 57 -0.34 -2.04 -9.76
N ILE A 58 -0.27 -1.22 -8.72
CA ILE A 58 -0.58 0.21 -8.78
C ILE A 58 0.30 1.00 -7.82
N SER A 59 0.54 2.27 -8.12
CA SER A 59 1.19 3.17 -7.15
C SER A 59 0.36 3.25 -5.87
N GLY A 60 1.04 3.15 -4.72
CA GLY A 60 0.42 3.15 -3.41
C GLY A 60 1.13 4.08 -2.43
N GLY A 61 1.02 3.73 -1.16
CA GLY A 61 1.56 4.51 -0.04
C GLY A 61 0.56 5.56 0.45
N SER A 62 0.27 5.53 1.74
CA SER A 62 -0.80 6.34 2.35
C SER A 62 -0.66 7.84 2.08
N ALA A 63 0.53 8.43 2.35
CA ALA A 63 0.76 9.85 2.12
C ALA A 63 0.73 10.22 0.63
N ALA A 64 1.27 9.37 -0.25
CA ALA A 64 1.26 9.61 -1.69
C ALA A 64 -0.18 9.61 -2.24
N ASN A 65 -1.00 8.65 -1.80
CA ASN A 65 -2.42 8.59 -2.15
C ASN A 65 -3.19 9.82 -1.65
N THR A 66 -2.87 10.34 -0.45
CA THR A 66 -3.45 11.62 0.03
C THR A 66 -3.08 12.78 -0.88
N ILE A 67 -1.81 12.92 -1.26
CA ILE A 67 -1.37 14.03 -2.14
C ILE A 67 -1.97 13.90 -3.55
N ALA A 68 -2.07 12.68 -4.08
CA ALA A 68 -2.76 12.43 -5.34
C ALA A 68 -4.24 12.85 -5.26
N GLY A 69 -4.92 12.51 -4.16
CA GLY A 69 -6.30 12.92 -3.91
C GLY A 69 -6.47 14.43 -3.80
N VAL A 70 -5.60 15.12 -3.05
CA VAL A 70 -5.59 16.59 -2.95
C VAL A 70 -5.40 17.21 -4.33
N ALA A 71 -4.41 16.77 -5.10
CA ALA A 71 -4.16 17.29 -6.45
C ALA A 71 -5.34 17.07 -7.40
N ALA A 72 -6.08 15.96 -7.25
CA ALA A 72 -7.25 15.67 -8.06
C ALA A 72 -8.47 16.54 -7.72
N LEU A 73 -8.54 17.09 -6.51
CA LEU A 73 -9.63 17.96 -6.06
C LEU A 73 -9.45 19.43 -6.46
N GLY A 74 -8.22 19.84 -6.80
CA GLY A 74 -7.87 21.24 -7.12
C GLY A 74 -7.72 22.13 -5.88
#